data_AF-A0A1Y6BS24-F1
#
_entry.id   AF-A0A1Y6BS24-F1
#
_cell.length_a   1.000
_cell.length_b   1.000
_cell.length_c   1.000
_cell.angle_alpha   90.00
_cell.angle_beta   90.00
_cell.angle_gamma   90.00
#
_symmetry.space_group_name_H-M   'P 1'
#
loop_
_entity.id
_entity.type
_entity.pdbx_description
1 polymer ?
#
loop_
_entity_poly.entity_id
_entity_poly.type
_entity_poly.pdbx_seq_one_letter_code
_entity_poly.pdbx_strand_id
1 'polypeptide(L)'
;MNKSLTVLLILLSVPASAATLTCKGKVTVIAYHSPDRFMVQLESMNTPVFFCNPEARFSVSGTHYETGPESCKMLYSSLLAAQAQGKYIDYIHFDGDDVPAKCSDWETWRSSNIRYLRVHGE
;
A
#
# COMPACT_ATOMS: atom_id res chain seq x y z
N MET A 1 11.11 51.74 26.99
CA MET A 1 11.23 50.27 27.08
C MET A 1 9.83 49.70 27.23
N ASN A 2 9.41 48.82 26.32
CA ASN A 2 8.62 47.61 26.58
C ASN A 2 8.19 47.01 25.24
N LYS A 3 8.95 45.99 24.83
CA LYS A 3 8.66 45.11 23.70
C LYS A 3 7.99 43.87 24.28
N SER A 4 6.71 43.65 23.98
CA SER A 4 6.12 42.31 24.02
C SER A 4 5.34 42.13 22.74
N LEU A 5 5.97 41.49 21.76
CA LEU A 5 5.36 41.07 20.52
C LEU A 5 4.84 39.64 20.76
N THR A 6 3.56 39.51 21.07
CA THR A 6 2.89 38.21 21.20
C THR A 6 2.64 37.64 19.81
N VAL A 7 3.45 36.68 19.38
CA VAL A 7 3.25 35.95 18.11
C VAL A 7 2.20 34.86 18.36
N LEU A 8 1.00 35.06 17.81
CA LEU A 8 -0.08 34.08 17.82
C LEU A 8 0.21 33.03 16.72
N LEU A 9 0.67 31.84 17.12
CA LEU A 9 0.94 30.72 16.23
C LEU A 9 -0.40 30.06 15.85
N ILE A 10 -0.98 30.44 14.72
CA ILE A 10 -2.18 29.78 14.17
C ILE A 10 -1.75 28.42 13.59
N LEU A 11 -2.03 27.35 14.32
CA LEU A 11 -1.91 25.96 13.86
C LEU A 11 -3.01 25.69 12.82
N LEU A 12 -2.70 25.97 11.54
CA LEU A 12 -3.53 25.53 10.42
C LEU A 12 -3.40 24.01 10.29
N SER A 13 -4.42 23.27 10.72
CA SER A 13 -4.54 21.82 10.49
C SER A 13 -4.84 21.59 9.01
N VAL A 14 -3.81 21.33 8.20
CA VAL A 14 -3.98 20.86 6.82
C VAL A 14 -4.57 19.45 6.84
N PRO A 15 -5.61 19.16 6.05
CA PRO A 15 -6.14 17.81 5.94
C PRO A 15 -5.10 16.91 5.28
N ALA A 16 -4.61 15.90 6.02
CA ALA A 16 -3.82 14.82 5.46
C ALA A 16 -4.76 13.84 4.75
N SER A 17 -4.71 13.79 3.43
CA SER A 17 -5.35 12.75 2.63
C SER A 17 -4.31 11.69 2.30
N ALA A 18 -4.61 10.41 2.50
CA ALA A 18 -3.81 9.34 1.92
C ALA A 18 -3.67 9.56 0.40
N ALA A 19 -2.49 9.26 -0.11
CA ALA A 19 -2.32 9.05 -1.54
C ALA A 19 -2.95 7.71 -1.93
N THR A 20 -3.52 7.68 -3.12
CA THR A 20 -4.11 6.48 -3.69
C THR A 20 -3.59 6.26 -5.10
N LEU A 21 -3.39 4.99 -5.45
CA LEU A 21 -2.84 4.62 -6.75
C LEU A 21 -3.45 3.30 -7.21
N THR A 22 -3.85 3.25 -8.47
CA THR A 22 -4.26 2.01 -9.11
C THR A 22 -3.16 1.52 -10.03
N CYS A 23 -2.76 0.26 -9.84
CA CYS A 23 -1.83 -0.43 -10.74
C CYS A 23 -2.50 -1.61 -11.43
N LYS A 24 -1.84 -2.11 -12.48
CA LYS A 24 -2.24 -3.27 -13.27
C LYS A 24 -1.00 -4.01 -13.77
N GLY A 25 -1.10 -5.29 -14.09
CA GLY A 25 0.05 -6.09 -14.52
C GLY A 25 -0.02 -7.52 -14.01
N LYS A 26 0.86 -8.38 -14.48
CA LYS A 26 1.08 -9.67 -13.82
C LYS A 26 1.84 -9.47 -12.53
N VAL A 27 1.60 -10.35 -11.55
CA VAL A 27 2.39 -10.41 -10.31
C VAL A 27 3.78 -10.97 -10.68
N THR A 28 4.82 -10.17 -10.54
CA THR A 28 6.22 -10.60 -10.78
C THR A 28 6.87 -11.09 -9.50
N VAL A 29 6.52 -10.48 -8.35
CA VAL A 29 6.99 -10.88 -7.02
C VAL A 29 5.81 -10.99 -6.07
N ILE A 30 5.74 -12.09 -5.34
CA ILE A 30 5.01 -12.24 -4.08
C ILE A 30 6.01 -12.82 -3.08
N ALA A 31 6.18 -12.22 -1.90
CA ALA A 31 7.22 -12.63 -0.98
C ALA A 31 6.80 -12.51 0.48
N TYR A 32 7.35 -13.39 1.33
CA TYR A 32 7.37 -13.22 2.77
C TYR A 32 8.68 -12.56 3.19
N HIS A 33 8.58 -11.53 4.03
CA HIS A 33 9.68 -10.74 4.54
C HIS A 33 9.62 -10.71 6.07
N SER A 34 10.72 -11.07 6.72
CA SER A 34 10.80 -11.11 8.19
C SER A 34 10.90 -9.70 8.81
N PRO A 35 10.22 -9.41 9.94
CA PRO A 35 9.22 -10.27 10.59
C PRO A 35 7.84 -10.10 9.93
N ASP A 36 7.23 -11.22 9.56
CA ASP A 36 5.80 -11.38 9.27
C ASP A 36 5.15 -10.35 8.34
N ARG A 37 5.80 -9.96 7.24
CA ARG A 37 5.19 -9.07 6.24
C ARG A 37 5.18 -9.70 4.87
N PHE A 38 4.10 -9.50 4.14
CA PHE A 38 4.04 -9.86 2.73
C PHE A 38 4.35 -8.67 1.83
N MET A 39 5.04 -8.96 0.73
CA MET A 39 5.35 -8.00 -0.33
C MET A 39 4.76 -8.44 -1.66
N VAL A 40 4.38 -7.47 -2.49
CA VAL A 40 3.91 -7.70 -3.86
C VAL A 40 4.61 -6.75 -4.83
N GLN A 41 4.89 -7.22 -6.04
CA GLN A 41 5.30 -6.42 -7.17
C GLN A 41 4.51 -6.85 -8.41
N LEU A 42 3.97 -5.87 -9.14
CA LEU A 42 3.42 -6.09 -10.48
C LEU A 42 4.45 -5.72 -11.56
N GLU A 43 4.25 -6.18 -12.80
CA GLU A 43 5.07 -5.77 -13.96
C GLU A 43 5.15 -4.24 -14.16
N SER A 44 4.12 -3.50 -13.75
CA SER A 44 4.10 -2.03 -13.82
C SER A 44 4.86 -1.35 -12.69
N MET A 45 5.42 -2.11 -11.74
CA MET A 45 6.10 -1.62 -10.55
C MET A 45 7.61 -1.84 -10.63
N ASN A 46 8.36 -0.85 -10.16
CA ASN A 46 9.82 -0.89 -10.12
C ASN A 46 10.37 -1.63 -8.89
N THR A 47 9.64 -1.63 -7.76
CA THR A 47 10.06 -2.31 -6.52
C THR A 47 8.88 -3.04 -5.83
N PRO A 48 9.13 -4.12 -5.06
CA PRO A 48 8.11 -4.74 -4.23
C PRO A 48 7.69 -3.85 -3.05
N VAL A 49 6.40 -3.88 -2.71
CA VAL A 49 5.83 -3.08 -1.62
C VAL A 49 5.23 -3.96 -0.53
N PHE A 50 5.38 -3.58 0.73
CA PHE A 50 4.70 -4.25 1.83
C PHE A 50 3.20 -3.99 1.77
N PHE A 51 2.38 -5.03 1.87
CA PHE A 51 0.93 -4.85 1.78
C PHE A 51 0.10 -5.41 2.93
N CYS A 52 0.64 -6.34 3.71
CA CYS A 52 -0.01 -6.83 4.93
C CYS A 52 0.91 -7.65 5.84
N ASN A 53 0.39 -8.04 7.01
CA ASN A 53 1.00 -8.95 7.98
C ASN A 53 0.01 -10.11 8.28
N PRO A 54 0.41 -11.39 8.15
CA PRO A 54 -0.50 -12.53 8.36
C PRO A 54 -0.78 -12.86 9.82
N GLU A 55 -0.03 -12.27 10.76
CA GLU A 55 -0.09 -12.56 12.20
C GLU A 55 -0.59 -11.37 13.03
N ALA A 56 -0.73 -10.17 12.43
CA ALA A 56 -1.19 -8.97 13.11
C ALA A 56 -2.02 -8.07 12.19
N ARG A 57 -2.71 -7.09 12.79
CA ARG A 57 -3.36 -6.03 12.00
C ARG A 57 -2.30 -5.15 11.36
N PHE A 58 -2.44 -4.93 10.06
CA PHE A 58 -1.55 -4.08 9.29
C PHE A 58 -2.22 -2.73 9.04
N SER A 59 -1.57 -1.66 9.51
CA SER A 59 -2.00 -0.29 9.36
C SER A 59 -0.90 0.51 8.68
N VAL A 60 -1.29 1.42 7.79
CA VAL A 60 -0.38 2.37 7.15
C VAL A 60 -0.90 3.78 7.35
N SER A 61 0.02 4.73 7.53
CA SER A 61 -0.34 6.15 7.65
C SER A 61 -1.14 6.63 6.45
N GLY A 62 -2.03 7.60 6.69
CA GLY A 62 -2.94 8.15 5.67
C GLY A 62 -4.27 7.39 5.54
N THR A 63 -4.36 6.17 6.04
CA THR A 63 -5.59 5.36 5.95
C THR A 63 -6.36 5.30 7.26
N HIS A 64 -7.70 5.20 7.18
CA HIS A 64 -8.59 5.06 8.35
C HIS A 64 -9.00 3.61 8.61
N TYR A 65 -8.36 2.65 7.95
CA TYR A 65 -8.69 1.23 8.03
C TYR A 65 -7.43 0.37 8.11
N GLU A 66 -7.60 -0.86 8.54
CA GLU A 66 -6.52 -1.82 8.75
C GLU A 66 -6.82 -3.09 7.96
N THR A 67 -5.76 -3.75 7.50
CA THR A 67 -5.86 -5.11 6.94
C THR A 67 -5.67 -6.10 8.09
N GLY A 68 -6.71 -6.88 8.41
CA GLY A 68 -6.63 -7.93 9.42
C GLY A 68 -5.87 -9.18 8.92
N PRO A 69 -5.43 -10.07 9.83
CA PRO A 69 -4.72 -11.31 9.50
C PRO A 69 -5.39 -12.18 8.44
N GLU A 70 -6.70 -12.43 8.57
CA GLU A 70 -7.43 -13.28 7.63
C GLU A 70 -7.59 -12.62 6.25
N SER A 71 -7.85 -11.31 6.21
CA SER A 71 -7.85 -10.54 4.96
C SER A 71 -6.48 -10.55 4.31
N CYS A 72 -5.39 -10.46 5.09
CA CYS A 72 -4.03 -10.55 4.59
C CYS A 72 -3.76 -11.91 3.91
N LYS A 73 -4.10 -13.01 4.58
CA LYS A 73 -3.94 -14.36 4.02
C LYS A 73 -4.77 -14.56 2.74
N MET A 74 -5.99 -14.00 2.70
CA MET A 74 -6.81 -14.00 1.48
C MET A 74 -6.15 -13.23 0.34
N LEU A 75 -5.71 -11.99 0.59
CA LEU A 75 -5.01 -11.17 -0.41
C LEU A 75 -3.76 -11.87 -0.94
N TYR A 76 -2.92 -12.40 -0.04
CA TYR A 76 -1.73 -13.16 -0.41
C TYR A 76 -2.09 -14.39 -1.27
N SER A 77 -3.10 -15.16 -0.87
CA SER A 77 -3.53 -16.35 -1.61
C SER A 77 -4.06 -16.00 -3.00
N SER A 78 -4.83 -14.92 -3.14
CA SER A 78 -5.32 -14.44 -4.43
C SER A 78 -4.19 -13.99 -5.36
N LEU A 79 -3.22 -13.24 -4.83
CA LEU A 79 -2.07 -12.77 -5.60
C LEU A 79 -1.13 -13.93 -5.98
N LEU A 80 -0.88 -14.86 -5.06
CA LEU A 80 -0.10 -16.07 -5.33
C LEU A 80 -0.77 -16.94 -6.40
N ALA A 81 -2.09 -17.12 -6.33
CA ALA A 81 -2.84 -17.85 -7.35
C ALA A 81 -2.77 -17.16 -8.71
N ALA A 82 -2.92 -15.83 -8.76
CA ALA A 82 -2.76 -15.06 -9.98
C ALA A 82 -1.35 -15.18 -10.57
N GLN A 83 -0.32 -15.13 -9.73
CA GLN A 83 1.07 -15.35 -10.15
C GLN A 83 1.27 -16.75 -10.74
N ALA A 84 0.85 -17.79 -10.01
CA ALA A 84 1.02 -19.18 -10.42
C ALA A 84 0.31 -19.50 -11.75
N GLN A 85 -0.82 -18.83 -12.01
CA GLN A 85 -1.59 -18.98 -13.24
C GLN A 85 -1.17 -17.99 -14.35
N GLY A 86 -0.21 -17.11 -14.09
CA GLY A 86 0.21 -16.06 -15.03
C GLY A 86 -0.90 -15.07 -15.39
N LYS A 87 -1.92 -14.92 -14.53
CA LYS A 87 -3.10 -14.07 -14.78
C LYS A 87 -2.75 -12.59 -14.63
N TYR A 88 -3.42 -11.77 -15.43
CA TYR A 88 -3.26 -10.33 -15.39
C TYR A 88 -4.18 -9.73 -14.32
N ILE A 89 -3.60 -8.95 -13.40
CA ILE A 89 -4.37 -8.10 -12.48
C ILE A 89 -4.77 -6.86 -13.27
N ASP A 90 -6.05 -6.73 -13.61
CA ASP A 90 -6.55 -5.56 -14.34
C ASP A 90 -6.67 -4.33 -13.45
N TYR A 91 -6.76 -4.56 -12.13
CA TYR A 91 -6.93 -3.50 -11.15
C TYR A 91 -6.46 -3.93 -9.75
N ILE A 92 -5.50 -3.22 -9.16
CA ILE A 92 -5.18 -3.27 -7.73
C ILE A 92 -5.12 -1.84 -7.19
N HIS A 93 -5.79 -1.57 -6.07
CA HIS A 93 -5.82 -0.24 -5.46
C HIS A 93 -5.01 -0.18 -4.18
N PHE A 94 -4.02 0.68 -4.19
CA PHE A 94 -3.10 0.98 -3.10
C PHE A 94 -3.51 2.28 -2.41
N ASP A 95 -3.56 2.26 -1.08
CA ASP A 95 -3.81 3.41 -0.23
C ASP A 95 -2.72 3.55 0.85
N GLY A 96 -2.26 4.78 1.09
CA GLY A 96 -1.33 5.12 2.15
C GLY A 96 -0.48 6.35 1.83
N ASP A 97 0.15 6.93 2.85
CA ASP A 97 1.05 8.10 2.67
C ASP A 97 2.33 7.76 1.88
N ASP A 98 2.69 6.49 1.85
CA ASP A 98 3.83 5.94 1.10
C ASP A 98 3.51 5.66 -0.38
N VAL A 99 2.26 5.85 -0.81
CA VAL A 99 1.82 5.59 -2.18
C VAL A 99 2.34 6.69 -3.13
N PRO A 100 3.10 6.35 -4.18
CA PRO A 100 3.63 7.32 -5.13
C PRO A 100 2.57 7.78 -6.14
N ALA A 101 2.92 8.76 -6.96
CA ALA A 101 2.05 9.26 -8.03
C ALA A 101 1.85 8.25 -9.18
N LYS A 102 2.77 7.28 -9.35
CA LYS A 102 2.75 6.29 -10.44
C LYS A 102 3.29 4.94 -9.98
N CYS A 103 2.82 3.86 -10.60
CA CYS A 103 3.25 2.49 -10.28
C CYS A 103 4.75 2.25 -10.45
N SER A 104 5.41 2.97 -11.35
CA SER A 104 6.84 2.85 -11.59
C SER A 104 7.73 3.58 -10.58
N ASP A 105 7.13 4.28 -9.62
CA ASP A 105 7.82 5.26 -8.79
C ASP A 105 7.85 4.83 -7.31
N TRP A 106 7.67 3.54 -7.02
CA TRP A 106 7.78 3.01 -5.66
C TRP A 106 9.23 3.02 -5.18
N GLU A 107 9.46 3.60 -4.01
CA GLU A 107 10.73 3.49 -3.33
C GLU A 107 10.85 2.16 -2.56
N THR A 108 12.08 1.73 -2.27
CA THR A 108 12.30 0.52 -1.47
C THR A 108 11.72 0.69 -0.06
N TRP A 109 11.17 -0.41 0.49
CA TRP A 109 10.65 -0.48 1.87
C TRP A 109 9.36 0.30 2.14
N ARG A 110 8.64 0.74 1.10
CA ARG A 110 7.34 1.39 1.22
C ARG A 110 6.23 0.41 1.58
N SER A 111 5.23 0.92 2.30
CA SER A 111 4.09 0.14 2.79
C SER A 111 2.78 0.74 2.29
N SER A 112 1.84 -0.10 1.85
CA SER A 112 0.51 0.36 1.43
C SER A 112 -0.56 -0.65 1.80
N ASN A 113 -1.75 -0.21 2.16
CA ASN A 113 -2.89 -1.11 2.21
C ASN A 113 -3.35 -1.43 0.78
N ILE A 114 -3.83 -2.66 0.56
CA ILE A 114 -4.59 -3.00 -0.65
C ILE A 114 -6.07 -2.95 -0.29
N ARG A 115 -6.82 -2.00 -0.86
CA ARG A 115 -8.26 -1.90 -0.59
C ARG A 115 -9.07 -2.96 -1.30
N TYR A 116 -8.74 -3.21 -2.56
CA TYR A 116 -9.32 -4.29 -3.35
C TYR A 116 -8.45 -4.57 -4.59
N LEU A 117 -8.60 -5.78 -5.13
CA LEU A 117 -8.00 -6.22 -6.37
C LEU A 117 -9.02 -6.94 -7.24
N ARG A 118 -8.79 -6.93 -8.55
CA ARG A 118 -9.55 -7.69 -9.52
C ARG A 118 -8.57 -8.46 -10.40
N VAL A 119 -8.87 -9.73 -10.58
CA VAL A 119 -8.13 -10.64 -11.46
C VAL A 119 -8.98 -10.83 -12.71
N HIS A 120 -8.41 -10.59 -13.88
CA HIS A 120 -9.12 -10.86 -15.13
C HIS A 120 -9.03 -12.36 -15.44
N GLY A 121 -10.19 -13.04 -15.41
CA GLY A 121 -10.34 -14.36 -16.02
C GLY A 121 -10.44 -14.19 -17.54
N GLU A 122 -9.82 -15.10 -18.28
CA GLU A 122 -10.04 -15.20 -19.73
C GLU A 122 -11.42 -15.78 -20.02
#